data_AF-A0A9P7D1D6-F1
#
_entry.id   AF-A0A9P7D1D6-F1
#
_cell.length_a   1.000
_cell.length_b   1.000
_cell.length_c   1.000
_cell.angle_alpha   90.00
_cell.angle_beta   90.00
_cell.angle_gamma   90.00
#
_symmetry.space_group_name_H-M   'P 1'
#
loop_
_entity.id
_entity.type
_entity.pdbx_description
1 polymer ?
#
loop_
_entity_poly.entity_id
_entity_poly.type
_entity_poly.pdbx_seq_one_letter_code
_entity_poly.pdbx_strand_id
1 'polypeptide(L)'
;MALSPPKYDGMMRPALPLWSSSKTRKNEVVVELSHTQPLPLFPMGLQNYVSPHMWETRVRAITRMASQYSKPVLERSWMCLALILTFIAPIVAYYDYIHHFDDEQINEDRQSQIAWQARLIALVVTVGLWIVMFLPIAIWKYMGRVRVNKMIDRWAKDDVRSASSYAAIPTWKVTMPGVFRDGIVLVVSFPAPPSSFELENLPPYIAPPNDAAPSYEATKRFSGLQGDGKFGEIPLYSDAKEIAV
;
A
#
# COMPACT_ATOMS: atom_id res chain seq x y z
N MET A 1 -39.29 -48.23 15.18
CA MET A 1 -38.34 -47.79 14.13
C MET A 1 -37.92 -46.36 14.46
N ALA A 2 -36.75 -46.20 15.09
CA ALA A 2 -36.21 -44.90 15.45
C ALA A 2 -35.27 -44.43 14.32
N LEU A 3 -35.59 -43.29 13.71
CA LEU A 3 -34.80 -42.69 12.64
C LEU A 3 -33.50 -42.12 13.23
N SER A 4 -32.38 -42.62 12.74
CA SER A 4 -31.05 -42.12 13.07
C SER A 4 -30.86 -40.71 12.46
N PRO A 5 -30.33 -39.73 13.22
CA PRO A 5 -30.08 -38.39 12.69
C PRO A 5 -28.92 -38.42 11.67
N PRO A 6 -28.97 -37.57 10.63
CA PRO A 6 -27.95 -37.53 9.60
C PRO A 6 -26.61 -37.08 10.20
N LYS A 7 -25.57 -37.85 9.87
CA LYS A 7 -24.17 -37.58 10.17
C LYS A 7 -23.75 -36.35 9.36
N TYR A 8 -23.63 -35.20 10.02
CA TYR A 8 -23.08 -33.99 9.41
C TYR A 8 -21.59 -34.22 9.15
N ASP A 9 -21.28 -34.68 7.95
CA ASP A 9 -19.92 -34.76 7.44
C ASP A 9 -19.37 -33.34 7.31
N GLY A 10 -18.10 -33.17 7.67
CA GLY A 10 -17.49 -31.87 8.00
C GLY A 10 -17.62 -30.86 6.87
N MET A 11 -18.68 -30.04 6.91
CA MET A 11 -18.74 -28.81 6.15
C MET A 11 -17.58 -27.95 6.61
N MET A 12 -16.60 -27.81 5.70
CA MET A 12 -15.62 -26.74 5.74
C MET A 12 -16.37 -25.48 6.14
N ARG A 13 -16.03 -24.94 7.32
CA ARG A 13 -16.47 -23.59 7.69
C ARG A 13 -16.13 -22.72 6.48
N PRO A 14 -17.10 -22.00 5.87
CA PRO A 14 -16.75 -20.97 4.93
C PRO A 14 -15.76 -20.08 5.68
N ALA A 15 -14.52 -20.02 5.19
CA ALA A 15 -13.54 -19.09 5.70
C ALA A 15 -14.22 -17.74 5.61
N LEU A 16 -14.58 -17.18 6.76
CA LEU A 16 -15.14 -15.83 6.85
C LEU A 16 -14.23 -14.96 5.98
N PRO A 17 -14.77 -14.17 5.04
CA PRO A 17 -13.96 -13.33 4.20
C PRO A 17 -13.12 -12.49 5.15
N LEU A 18 -11.81 -12.71 5.14
CA LEU A 18 -10.86 -11.92 5.88
C LEU A 18 -11.00 -10.52 5.28
N TRP A 19 -11.82 -9.70 5.93
CA TRP A 19 -12.19 -8.37 5.46
C TRP A 19 -10.91 -7.66 5.01
N SER A 20 -10.89 -7.17 3.76
CA SER A 20 -9.77 -6.35 3.30
C SER A 20 -9.67 -5.19 4.29
N SER A 21 -8.63 -5.18 5.11
CA SER A 21 -8.48 -4.17 6.15
C SER A 21 -8.15 -2.84 5.48
N SER A 22 -9.18 -2.09 5.08
CA SER A 22 -8.99 -0.73 4.57
C SER A 22 -8.58 0.15 5.75
N LYS A 23 -7.30 0.45 5.86
CA LYS A 23 -6.81 1.37 6.89
C LYS A 23 -6.88 2.78 6.32
N THR A 24 -7.84 3.56 6.81
CA THR A 24 -7.97 4.98 6.48
C THR A 24 -7.09 5.79 7.42
N ARG A 25 -6.08 6.47 6.88
CA ARG A 25 -5.40 7.59 7.55
C ARG A 25 -6.01 8.89 7.05
N LYS A 26 -5.81 10.00 7.79
CA LYS A 26 -6.52 11.28 7.60
C LYS A 26 -6.65 11.75 6.13
N ASN A 27 -5.69 11.40 5.26
CA ASN A 27 -5.70 11.72 3.82
C ASN A 27 -5.31 10.53 2.90
N GLU A 28 -5.32 9.30 3.42
CA GLU A 28 -4.86 8.12 2.67
C GLU A 28 -5.77 6.93 2.92
N VAL A 29 -6.16 6.25 1.84
CA VAL A 29 -6.85 4.96 1.91
C VAL A 29 -5.88 3.88 1.43
N VAL A 30 -5.51 2.99 2.35
CA VAL A 30 -4.72 1.80 2.04
C VAL A 30 -5.66 0.62 1.85
N VAL A 31 -5.64 0.02 0.67
CA VAL A 31 -6.43 -1.15 0.30
C VAL A 31 -5.51 -2.29 -0.06
N GLU A 32 -5.62 -3.39 0.68
CA GLU A 32 -4.96 -4.64 0.31
C GLU A 32 -5.84 -5.38 -0.70
N LEU A 33 -5.25 -5.67 -1.87
CA LEU A 33 -5.87 -6.36 -2.99
C LEU A 33 -5.20 -7.73 -3.13
N SER A 34 -6.00 -8.77 -3.33
CA SER A 34 -5.52 -10.10 -3.73
C SER A 34 -6.29 -10.54 -4.98
N HIS A 35 -5.63 -11.33 -5.84
CA HIS A 35 -6.27 -11.87 -7.04
C HIS A 35 -7.39 -12.87 -6.72
N THR A 36 -7.32 -13.53 -5.55
CA THR A 36 -8.32 -14.51 -5.09
C THR A 36 -9.46 -13.88 -4.31
N GLN A 37 -9.35 -12.60 -3.96
CA GLN A 37 -10.31 -11.93 -3.10
C GLN A 37 -11.34 -11.16 -3.94
N PRO A 38 -12.63 -11.14 -3.55
CA PRO A 38 -13.60 -10.26 -4.19
C PRO A 38 -13.15 -8.80 -4.14
N LEU A 39 -13.62 -8.00 -5.10
CA LEU A 39 -13.28 -6.57 -5.13
C LEU A 39 -13.67 -5.91 -3.79
N PRO A 40 -12.77 -5.10 -3.20
CA PRO A 40 -13.06 -4.40 -1.97
C PRO A 40 -14.17 -3.37 -2.19
N LEU A 41 -15.00 -3.18 -1.16
CA LEU A 41 -16.05 -2.17 -1.14
C LEU A 41 -15.47 -0.77 -1.33
N PHE A 42 -16.23 0.11 -1.99
CA PHE A 42 -15.82 1.47 -2.26
C PHE A 42 -15.65 2.27 -0.95
N PRO A 43 -14.45 2.82 -0.66
CA PRO A 43 -14.21 3.53 0.59
C PRO A 43 -14.99 4.84 0.64
N MET A 44 -15.71 5.08 1.75
CA MET A 44 -16.54 6.27 1.92
C MET A 44 -15.75 7.59 1.76
N GLY A 45 -14.50 7.64 2.22
CA GLY A 45 -13.66 8.84 2.12
C GLY A 45 -13.28 9.24 0.68
N LEU A 46 -13.45 8.35 -0.29
CA LEU A 46 -13.12 8.61 -1.70
C LEU A 46 -14.33 9.03 -2.54
N GLN A 47 -15.54 9.00 -1.97
CA GLN A 47 -16.81 9.30 -2.67
C GLN A 47 -16.82 10.67 -3.36
N ASN A 48 -16.15 11.66 -2.78
CA ASN A 48 -16.11 13.03 -3.32
C ASN A 48 -15.07 13.22 -4.45
N TYR A 49 -14.13 12.30 -4.61
CA TYR A 49 -12.99 12.46 -5.54
C TYR A 49 -13.07 11.51 -6.75
N VAL A 50 -13.65 10.33 -6.58
CA VAL A 50 -13.67 9.27 -7.60
C VAL A 50 -15.07 8.70 -7.68
N SER A 51 -15.62 8.56 -8.88
CA SER A 51 -16.91 7.90 -9.03
C SER A 51 -16.79 6.39 -8.73
N PRO A 52 -17.82 5.75 -8.14
CA PRO A 52 -17.78 4.32 -7.83
C PRO A 52 -17.45 3.45 -9.06
N HIS A 53 -17.94 3.84 -10.23
CA HIS A 53 -17.67 3.13 -11.48
C HIS A 53 -16.19 3.23 -11.92
N MET A 54 -15.57 4.41 -11.77
CA MET A 54 -14.14 4.57 -12.05
C MET A 54 -13.28 3.77 -11.08
N TRP A 55 -13.66 3.72 -9.81
CA TRP A 55 -12.98 2.90 -8.80
C TRP A 55 -12.94 1.43 -9.20
N GLU A 56 -14.10 0.83 -9.47
CA GLU A 56 -14.21 -0.59 -9.85
C GLU A 56 -13.38 -0.90 -11.09
N THR A 57 -13.44 -0.03 -12.10
CA THR A 57 -12.72 -0.21 -13.36
C THR A 57 -11.21 -0.18 -13.14
N ARG A 58 -10.69 0.78 -12.36
CA ARG A 58 -9.26 0.91 -12.04
C ARG A 58 -8.77 -0.24 -11.18
N VAL A 59 -9.50 -0.60 -10.13
CA VAL A 59 -9.14 -1.71 -9.24
C VAL A 59 -9.09 -3.01 -10.03
N ARG A 60 -10.09 -3.29 -10.88
CA ARG A 60 -10.07 -4.49 -11.74
C ARG A 60 -8.90 -4.49 -12.72
N ALA A 61 -8.57 -3.34 -13.32
CA ALA A 61 -7.43 -3.22 -14.22
C ALA A 61 -6.09 -3.43 -13.50
N ILE A 62 -5.92 -2.85 -12.30
CA ILE A 62 -4.75 -3.07 -11.44
C ILE A 62 -4.63 -4.55 -11.07
N THR A 63 -5.70 -5.16 -10.55
CA THR A 63 -5.68 -6.57 -10.14
C THR A 63 -5.36 -7.48 -11.32
N ARG A 64 -5.95 -7.25 -12.50
CA ARG A 64 -5.68 -8.04 -13.71
C ARG A 64 -4.24 -7.89 -14.19
N MET A 65 -3.69 -6.68 -14.16
CA MET A 65 -2.29 -6.46 -14.54
C MET A 65 -1.36 -7.11 -13.52
N ALA A 66 -1.61 -6.91 -12.23
CA ALA A 66 -0.77 -7.45 -11.17
C ALA A 66 -0.80 -8.99 -11.13
N SER A 67 -1.96 -9.61 -11.37
CA SER A 67 -2.11 -11.08 -11.38
C SER A 67 -1.31 -11.75 -12.50
N GLN A 68 -0.99 -11.04 -13.59
CA GLN A 68 -0.11 -11.57 -14.64
C GLN A 68 1.35 -11.70 -14.18
N TYR A 69 1.77 -10.91 -13.19
CA TYR A 69 3.13 -10.86 -12.67
C TYR A 69 3.28 -11.48 -11.25
N SER A 70 2.19 -11.93 -10.63
CA SER A 70 2.22 -12.72 -9.39
C SER A 70 1.87 -14.18 -9.69
N LYS A 71 2.90 -15.04 -9.83
CA LYS A 71 2.71 -16.48 -9.99
C LYS A 71 3.40 -17.20 -8.82
N PRO A 72 2.77 -17.27 -7.64
CA PRO A 72 3.40 -17.78 -6.43
C PRO A 72 3.86 -19.24 -6.56
N VAL A 73 3.10 -20.06 -7.30
CA VAL A 73 3.46 -21.46 -7.55
C VAL A 73 4.73 -21.56 -8.38
N LEU A 74 4.82 -20.78 -9.47
CA LEU A 74 5.99 -20.76 -10.34
C LEU A 74 7.23 -20.22 -9.61
N GLU A 75 7.07 -19.15 -8.82
CA GLU A 75 8.14 -18.59 -7.99
C GLU A 75 8.65 -19.62 -6.98
N ARG A 76 7.75 -20.32 -6.29
CA ARG A 76 8.13 -21.38 -5.33
C ARG A 76 8.85 -22.54 -6.01
N SER A 77 8.29 -23.08 -7.10
CA SER A 77 8.93 -24.19 -7.83
C SER A 77 10.30 -23.81 -8.37
N TRP A 78 10.43 -22.59 -8.90
CA TRP A 78 11.69 -22.10 -9.43
C TRP A 78 12.73 -21.90 -8.32
N MET A 79 12.32 -21.35 -7.17
CA MET A 79 13.20 -21.16 -6.03
C MET A 79 13.64 -22.49 -5.41
N CYS A 80 12.75 -23.49 -5.34
CA CYS A 80 13.12 -24.85 -4.94
C CYS A 80 14.14 -25.46 -5.91
N LEU A 81 13.93 -25.31 -7.22
CA LEU A 81 14.87 -25.78 -8.23
C LEU A 81 16.22 -25.08 -8.10
N ALA A 82 16.23 -23.74 -7.99
CA ALA A 82 17.44 -22.95 -7.81
C ALA A 82 18.22 -23.36 -6.54
N LEU A 83 17.51 -23.64 -5.44
CA LEU A 83 18.12 -24.08 -4.20
C LEU A 83 18.79 -25.45 -4.37
N ILE A 84 18.10 -26.42 -4.97
CA ILE A 84 18.66 -27.76 -5.24
C ILE A 84 19.90 -27.65 -6.15
N LEU A 85 19.78 -26.86 -7.22
CA LEU A 85 20.83 -26.69 -8.22
C LEU A 85 22.07 -25.99 -7.63
N THR A 86 21.89 -25.12 -6.64
CA THR A 86 22.98 -24.43 -5.93
C THR A 86 23.90 -25.39 -5.18
N PHE A 87 23.39 -26.54 -4.71
CA PHE A 87 24.22 -27.56 -4.06
C PHE A 87 24.78 -28.57 -5.06
N ILE A 88 23.97 -29.04 -5.99
CA ILE A 88 24.37 -30.11 -6.93
C ILE A 88 25.41 -29.60 -7.94
N ALA A 89 25.19 -28.42 -8.54
CA ALA A 89 26.05 -27.91 -9.60
C ALA A 89 27.53 -27.74 -9.20
N PRO A 90 27.89 -27.13 -8.06
CA PRO A 90 29.30 -27.01 -7.67
C PRO A 90 29.94 -28.34 -7.30
N ILE A 91 29.19 -29.30 -6.72
CA ILE A 91 29.72 -30.63 -6.41
C ILE A 91 30.07 -31.38 -7.71
N VAL A 92 29.15 -31.36 -8.68
CA VAL A 92 29.36 -31.99 -9.99
C VAL A 92 30.52 -31.33 -10.72
N ALA A 93 30.58 -29.99 -10.77
CA ALA A 93 31.66 -29.27 -11.41
C ALA A 93 33.04 -29.53 -10.76
N TYR A 94 33.07 -29.66 -9.43
CA TYR A 94 34.28 -30.02 -8.70
C TYR A 94 34.74 -31.45 -9.00
N TYR A 95 33.81 -32.40 -8.98
CA TYR A 95 34.10 -33.82 -9.24
C TYR A 95 34.56 -34.06 -10.68
N ASP A 96 33.86 -33.46 -11.65
CA ASP A 96 34.21 -33.53 -13.08
C ASP A 96 35.61 -32.98 -13.33
N TYR A 97 35.93 -31.85 -12.72
CA TYR A 97 37.26 -31.25 -12.85
C TYR A 97 38.36 -32.14 -12.26
N ILE A 98 38.20 -32.70 -11.06
CA ILE A 98 39.23 -33.56 -10.47
C ILE A 98 39.42 -34.85 -11.27
N HIS A 99 38.32 -35.48 -11.69
CA HIS A 99 38.40 -36.72 -12.46
C HIS A 99 39.10 -36.53 -13.81
N HIS A 100 38.99 -35.34 -14.41
CA HIS A 100 39.69 -35.01 -15.64
C HIS A 100 41.22 -34.91 -15.48
N PHE A 101 41.73 -34.67 -14.27
CA PHE A 101 43.14 -34.52 -13.98
C PHE A 101 43.70 -35.66 -13.12
N ASP A 102 42.99 -36.76 -12.96
CA ASP A 102 43.40 -37.93 -12.17
C ASP A 102 44.35 -38.85 -12.98
N ASP A 103 45.43 -38.27 -13.52
CA ASP A 103 46.53 -39.03 -14.15
C ASP A 103 47.55 -39.39 -13.07
N GLU A 104 47.95 -40.67 -12.99
CA GLU A 104 48.68 -41.33 -11.88
C GLU A 104 50.10 -40.77 -11.54
N GLN A 105 50.54 -39.64 -12.08
CA GLN A 105 51.90 -39.10 -11.89
C GLN A 105 51.97 -37.60 -11.54
N ILE A 106 51.08 -37.12 -10.67
CA ILE A 106 51.07 -35.71 -10.27
C ILE A 106 51.87 -35.48 -8.98
N ASN A 107 52.90 -34.61 -9.06
CA ASN A 107 53.66 -34.12 -7.91
C ASN A 107 52.75 -33.44 -6.86
N GLU A 108 53.07 -33.57 -5.58
CA GLU A 108 52.30 -33.05 -4.44
C GLU A 108 51.99 -31.54 -4.57
N ASP A 109 52.96 -30.74 -5.02
CA ASP A 109 52.78 -29.31 -5.29
C ASP A 109 51.69 -29.04 -6.34
N ARG A 110 51.62 -29.86 -7.38
CA ARG A 110 50.65 -29.73 -8.47
C ARG A 110 49.26 -30.20 -8.04
N GLN A 111 49.16 -31.19 -7.15
CA GLN A 111 47.90 -31.61 -6.55
C GLN A 111 47.26 -30.48 -5.72
N SER A 112 48.06 -29.72 -4.95
CA SER A 112 47.57 -28.56 -4.19
C SER A 112 47.02 -27.45 -5.10
N GLN A 113 47.67 -27.21 -6.25
CA GLN A 113 47.23 -26.23 -7.24
C GLN A 113 45.93 -26.66 -7.93
N ILE A 114 45.82 -27.93 -8.32
CA ILE A 114 44.60 -28.48 -8.93
C ILE A 114 43.43 -28.39 -7.95
N ALA A 115 43.65 -28.71 -6.67
CA ALA A 115 42.61 -28.61 -5.66
C ALA A 115 42.14 -27.17 -5.44
N TRP A 116 43.04 -26.18 -5.52
CA TRP A 116 42.64 -24.77 -5.51
C TRP A 116 41.80 -24.48 -6.76
N GLN A 117 42.33 -24.72 -7.96
CA GLN A 117 41.65 -24.40 -9.23
C GLN A 117 40.24 -25.00 -9.31
N ALA A 118 40.05 -26.24 -8.83
CA ALA A 118 38.75 -26.89 -8.74
C ALA A 118 37.75 -26.10 -7.87
N ARG A 119 38.21 -25.57 -6.72
CA ARG A 119 37.38 -24.71 -5.85
C ARG A 119 37.03 -23.39 -6.52
N LEU A 120 37.95 -22.81 -7.32
CA LEU A 120 37.69 -21.59 -8.09
C LEU A 120 36.56 -21.82 -9.09
N ILE A 121 36.65 -22.92 -9.84
CA ILE A 121 35.65 -23.28 -10.85
C ILE A 121 34.29 -23.52 -10.19
N ALA A 122 34.25 -24.26 -9.09
CA ALA A 122 33.01 -24.46 -8.33
C ALA A 122 32.40 -23.13 -7.85
N LEU A 123 33.23 -22.16 -7.42
CA LEU A 123 32.77 -20.81 -7.04
C LEU A 123 32.18 -20.08 -8.24
N VAL A 124 32.89 -20.04 -9.37
CA VAL A 124 32.42 -19.38 -10.60
C VAL A 124 31.11 -19.99 -11.09
N VAL A 125 30.99 -21.32 -11.08
CA VAL A 125 29.75 -22.02 -11.42
C VAL A 125 28.62 -21.62 -10.48
N THR A 126 28.87 -21.54 -9.18
CA THR A 126 27.86 -21.13 -8.20
C THR A 126 27.37 -19.70 -8.43
N VAL A 127 28.29 -18.76 -8.67
CA VAL A 127 27.94 -17.36 -8.95
C VAL A 127 27.20 -17.23 -10.28
N GLY A 128 27.67 -17.92 -11.33
CA GLY A 128 26.99 -17.96 -12.63
C GLY A 128 25.57 -18.51 -12.52
N LEU A 129 25.39 -19.58 -11.75
CA LEU A 129 24.10 -20.17 -11.45
C LEU A 129 23.16 -19.17 -10.77
N TRP A 130 23.64 -18.42 -9.78
CA TRP A 130 22.84 -17.42 -9.10
C TRP A 130 22.38 -16.33 -10.07
N ILE A 131 23.25 -15.84 -10.94
CA ILE A 131 22.86 -14.85 -11.95
C ILE A 131 21.79 -15.45 -12.87
N VAL A 132 22.01 -16.65 -13.42
CA VAL A 132 21.06 -17.29 -14.35
C VAL A 132 19.72 -17.59 -13.69
N MET A 133 19.69 -17.99 -12.42
CA MET A 133 18.46 -18.37 -11.73
C MET A 133 17.69 -17.17 -11.16
N PHE A 134 18.37 -16.18 -10.59
CA PHE A 134 17.72 -15.05 -9.92
C PHE A 134 17.45 -13.85 -10.84
N LEU A 135 18.32 -13.60 -11.82
CA LEU A 135 18.20 -12.44 -12.71
C LEU A 135 16.91 -12.44 -13.53
N PRO A 136 16.46 -13.56 -14.15
CA PRO A 136 15.23 -13.57 -14.94
C PRO A 136 13.99 -13.26 -14.09
N ILE A 137 13.93 -13.76 -12.85
CA ILE A 137 12.84 -13.46 -11.92
C ILE A 137 12.86 -11.99 -11.53
N ALA A 138 14.04 -11.45 -11.20
CA ALA A 138 14.20 -10.05 -10.83
C ALA A 138 13.74 -9.12 -11.97
N ILE A 139 14.16 -9.41 -13.21
CA ILE A 139 13.75 -8.67 -14.41
C ILE A 139 12.24 -8.79 -14.63
N TRP A 140 11.67 -9.99 -14.55
CA TRP A 140 10.23 -10.20 -14.70
C TRP A 140 9.44 -9.34 -13.70
N LYS A 141 9.81 -9.39 -12.41
CA LYS A 141 9.16 -8.62 -11.35
C LYS A 141 9.32 -7.11 -11.55
N TYR A 142 10.50 -6.68 -11.99
CA TYR A 142 10.76 -5.28 -12.31
C TYR A 142 9.90 -4.79 -13.48
N MET A 143 9.81 -5.56 -14.57
CA MET A 143 8.95 -5.24 -15.71
C MET A 143 7.48 -5.09 -15.32
N GLY A 144 6.99 -5.97 -14.43
CA GLY A 144 5.63 -5.87 -13.87
C GLY A 144 5.40 -4.54 -13.15
N ARG A 145 6.33 -4.14 -12.27
CA ARG A 145 6.28 -2.85 -11.55
C ARG A 145 6.26 -1.67 -12.51
N VAL A 146 7.17 -1.65 -13.48
CA VAL A 146 7.25 -0.57 -14.48
C VAL A 146 5.95 -0.45 -15.28
N ARG A 147 5.34 -1.59 -15.67
CA ARG A 147 4.11 -1.59 -16.45
C ARG A 147 2.91 -1.06 -15.65
N VAL A 148 2.78 -1.45 -14.39
CA VAL A 148 1.72 -0.95 -13.50
C VAL A 148 1.89 0.53 -13.23
N ASN A 149 3.11 0.99 -12.92
CA ASN A 149 3.38 2.41 -12.70
C ASN A 149 3.08 3.24 -13.95
N LYS A 150 3.50 2.77 -15.14
CA LYS A 150 3.19 3.46 -16.41
C LYS A 150 1.69 3.54 -16.69
N MET A 151 0.91 2.53 -16.28
CA MET A 151 -0.55 2.56 -16.39
C MET A 151 -1.15 3.62 -15.47
N ILE A 152 -0.69 3.69 -14.22
CA ILE A 152 -1.13 4.68 -13.23
C ILE A 152 -0.76 6.09 -13.67
N ASP A 153 0.45 6.30 -14.17
CA ASP A 153 0.90 7.60 -14.68
C ASP A 153 0.05 8.11 -15.84
N ARG A 154 -0.47 7.19 -16.67
CA ARG A 154 -1.41 7.54 -17.75
C ARG A 154 -2.73 8.01 -17.18
N TRP A 155 -3.29 7.28 -16.22
CA TRP A 155 -4.51 7.70 -15.54
C TRP A 155 -4.36 9.03 -14.82
N ALA A 156 -3.23 9.28 -14.16
CA ALA A 156 -2.96 10.57 -13.53
C ALA A 156 -2.96 11.72 -14.56
N LYS A 157 -2.39 11.50 -15.75
CA LYS A 157 -2.41 12.50 -16.84
C LYS A 157 -3.81 12.71 -17.41
N ASP A 158 -4.58 11.63 -17.56
CA ASP A 158 -5.97 11.71 -18.05
C ASP A 158 -6.87 12.42 -17.02
N ASP A 159 -6.65 12.17 -15.73
CA ASP A 159 -7.36 12.84 -14.63
C ASP A 159 -7.08 14.34 -14.63
N VAL A 160 -5.81 14.76 -14.76
CA VAL A 160 -5.43 16.18 -14.86
C VAL A 160 -6.07 16.88 -16.07
N ARG A 161 -6.23 16.17 -17.18
CA ARG A 161 -6.86 16.72 -18.40
C ARG A 161 -8.38 16.84 -18.28
N SER A 162 -9.00 15.91 -17.56
CA SER A 162 -10.46 15.88 -17.38
C SER A 162 -10.94 16.74 -16.21
N ALA A 163 -10.05 17.05 -15.27
CA ALA A 163 -10.33 17.89 -14.12
C ALA A 163 -10.65 19.33 -14.56
N SER A 164 -11.75 19.89 -14.04
CA SER A 164 -11.95 21.34 -14.06
C SER A 164 -10.84 22.00 -13.24
N SER A 165 -10.44 23.21 -13.62
CA SER A 165 -9.18 23.89 -13.23
C SER A 165 -8.87 24.04 -11.72
N TYR A 166 -9.73 23.57 -10.81
CA TYR A 166 -9.61 23.62 -9.35
C TYR A 166 -9.97 22.31 -8.63
N ALA A 167 -10.19 21.21 -9.35
CA ALA A 167 -10.56 19.94 -8.72
C ALA A 167 -9.34 19.30 -8.04
N ALA A 168 -9.53 18.86 -6.79
CA ALA A 168 -8.58 18.05 -6.05
C ALA A 168 -8.37 16.68 -6.73
N ILE A 169 -7.18 16.43 -7.28
CA ILE A 169 -6.88 15.19 -8.01
C ILE A 169 -6.30 14.13 -7.06
N PRO A 170 -6.93 12.94 -6.95
CA PRO A 170 -6.40 11.86 -6.14
C PRO A 170 -5.16 11.25 -6.80
N THR A 171 -4.12 11.03 -5.99
CA THR A 171 -2.89 10.35 -6.41
C THR A 171 -2.97 8.86 -6.09
N TRP A 172 -2.64 8.02 -7.07
CA TRP A 172 -2.71 6.57 -6.96
C TRP A 172 -1.29 6.02 -6.87
N LYS A 173 -1.03 5.17 -5.88
CA LYS A 173 0.25 4.49 -5.72
C LYS A 173 0.00 3.01 -5.48
N VAL A 174 0.55 2.15 -6.33
CA VAL A 174 0.43 0.70 -6.17
C VAL A 174 1.77 0.12 -5.80
N THR A 175 1.79 -0.64 -4.71
CA THR A 175 2.93 -1.45 -4.31
C THR A 175 2.67 -2.88 -4.75
N MET A 176 3.48 -3.33 -5.71
CA MET A 176 3.40 -4.69 -6.23
C MET A 176 3.83 -5.72 -5.17
N PRO A 177 3.24 -6.93 -5.21
CA PRO A 177 3.60 -8.00 -4.30
C PRO A 177 5.11 -8.28 -4.30
N GLY A 178 5.63 -8.56 -3.10
CA GLY A 178 7.00 -9.05 -2.91
C GLY A 178 7.17 -10.48 -3.43
N VAL A 179 8.40 -11.00 -3.36
CA VAL A 179 8.64 -12.43 -3.62
C VAL A 179 7.88 -13.25 -2.57
N PHE A 180 7.15 -14.28 -3.00
CA PHE A 180 6.32 -15.15 -2.15
C PHE A 180 5.10 -14.52 -1.47
N ARG A 181 4.73 -13.28 -1.81
CA ARG A 181 3.52 -12.63 -1.30
C ARG A 181 2.57 -12.38 -2.46
N ASP A 182 1.28 -12.63 -2.28
CA ASP A 182 0.25 -12.35 -3.29
C ASP A 182 -0.48 -11.03 -3.05
N GLY A 183 -0.21 -10.37 -1.92
CA GLY A 183 -0.83 -9.10 -1.56
C GLY A 183 -0.31 -7.93 -2.39
N ILE A 184 -1.21 -7.28 -3.10
CA ILE A 184 -1.01 -5.99 -3.77
C ILE A 184 -1.49 -4.92 -2.80
N VAL A 185 -0.70 -3.88 -2.54
CA VAL A 185 -1.13 -2.78 -1.66
C VAL A 185 -1.38 -1.55 -2.51
N LEU A 186 -2.64 -1.15 -2.62
CA LEU A 186 -3.05 0.09 -3.25
C LEU A 186 -3.15 1.19 -2.18
N VAL A 187 -2.45 2.29 -2.41
CA VAL A 187 -2.53 3.50 -1.59
C VAL A 187 -3.09 4.61 -2.45
N VAL A 188 -4.22 5.16 -2.04
CA VAL A 188 -4.81 6.34 -2.69
C VAL A 188 -4.71 7.50 -1.73
N SER A 189 -3.96 8.52 -2.12
CA SER A 189 -3.77 9.74 -1.34
C SER A 189 -4.54 10.87 -2.02
N PHE A 190 -5.42 11.53 -1.27
CA PHE A 190 -6.21 12.66 -1.75
C PHE A 190 -5.84 13.91 -0.93
N PRO A 191 -5.83 15.11 -1.54
CA PRO A 191 -5.57 16.32 -0.79
C PRO A 191 -6.67 16.51 0.26
N ALA A 192 -6.31 17.01 1.44
CA ALA A 192 -7.30 17.34 2.46
C ALA A 192 -8.31 18.33 1.85
N PRO A 193 -9.63 18.14 2.09
CA PRO A 193 -10.58 19.18 1.73
C PRO A 193 -10.12 20.48 2.38
N PRO A 194 -10.18 21.63 1.69
CA PRO A 194 -9.91 22.92 2.33
C PRO A 194 -10.91 23.04 3.48
N SER A 195 -10.42 22.86 4.70
CA SER A 195 -11.23 23.02 5.90
C SER A 195 -11.67 24.48 5.91
N SER A 196 -12.94 24.74 5.65
CA SER A 196 -13.53 26.06 5.91
C SER A 196 -13.61 26.38 7.41
N PHE A 197 -13.17 25.45 8.26
CA PHE A 197 -13.10 25.57 9.71
C PHE A 197 -11.64 25.40 10.15
N GLU A 198 -10.78 26.36 9.78
CA GLU A 198 -9.60 26.61 10.62
C GLU A 198 -10.11 27.09 11.97
N LEU A 199 -10.00 26.25 13.01
CA LEU A 199 -10.40 26.58 14.39
C LEU A 199 -9.79 27.91 14.88
N GLU A 200 -8.68 28.31 14.26
CA GLU A 200 -7.91 29.51 14.53
C GLU A 200 -8.56 30.80 14.03
N ASN A 201 -9.57 30.70 13.14
CA ASN A 201 -10.27 31.85 12.55
C ASN A 201 -11.79 31.78 12.77
N LEU A 202 -12.22 31.11 13.83
CA LEU A 202 -13.62 31.18 14.28
C LEU A 202 -13.88 32.53 14.93
N PRO A 203 -15.02 33.19 14.66
CA PRO A 203 -15.46 34.32 15.44
C PRO A 203 -15.45 33.97 16.94
N PRO A 204 -15.07 34.89 17.84
CA PRO A 204 -14.84 34.62 19.26
C PRO A 204 -16.04 34.04 20.02
N TYR A 205 -17.24 34.01 19.42
CA TYR A 205 -18.45 33.43 20.00
C TYR A 205 -18.71 31.95 19.63
N ILE A 206 -17.92 31.34 18.73
CA ILE A 206 -18.05 29.91 18.32
C ILE A 206 -16.86 29.06 18.81
N ALA A 207 -15.75 29.70 19.21
CA ALA A 207 -14.60 28.98 19.74
C ALA A 207 -14.98 28.22 21.04
N PRO A 208 -14.51 26.98 21.24
CA PRO A 208 -14.69 26.28 22.51
C PRO A 208 -14.08 27.14 23.63
N PRO A 209 -14.64 27.12 24.86
CA PRO A 209 -14.10 27.89 25.97
C PRO A 209 -12.63 27.53 26.13
N ASN A 210 -11.75 28.49 25.88
CA ASN A 210 -10.34 28.34 26.21
C ASN A 210 -10.28 28.40 27.74
N ASP A 211 -9.77 27.37 28.42
CA ASP A 211 -9.68 27.32 29.89
C ASP A 211 -8.83 28.46 30.50
N ALA A 212 -8.20 29.27 29.65
CA ALA A 212 -7.67 30.57 30.01
C ALA A 212 -8.74 31.65 29.79
N ALA A 213 -9.39 32.07 30.89
CA ALA A 213 -10.18 33.29 30.89
C ALA A 213 -9.33 34.44 30.33
N PRO A 214 -9.83 35.21 29.33
CA PRO A 214 -9.10 36.37 28.84
C PRO A 214 -8.88 37.32 30.00
N SER A 215 -7.63 37.76 30.21
CA SER A 215 -7.35 38.78 31.21
C SER A 215 -8.14 40.05 30.84
N TYR A 216 -8.68 40.72 31.85
CA TYR A 216 -9.49 41.95 31.71
C TYR A 216 -8.82 43.02 30.81
N GLU A 217 -7.51 42.98 30.63
CA GLU A 217 -6.76 43.87 29.74
C GLU A 217 -6.96 43.60 28.24
N ALA A 218 -7.19 42.35 27.84
CA ALA A 218 -7.45 41.99 26.44
C ALA A 218 -8.81 42.52 25.97
N THR A 219 -9.82 42.49 26.83
CA THR A 219 -11.15 43.06 26.56
C THR A 219 -11.08 44.58 26.39
N LYS A 220 -10.22 45.26 27.16
CA LYS A 220 -10.05 46.72 27.09
C LYS A 220 -9.40 47.20 25.78
N ARG A 221 -8.55 46.38 25.15
CA ARG A 221 -7.92 46.71 23.84
C ARG A 221 -8.92 46.73 22.68
N PHE A 222 -9.99 45.93 22.74
CA PHE A 222 -11.07 45.99 21.74
C PHE A 222 -12.04 47.14 22.00
N SER A 223 -12.14 47.64 23.23
CA SER A 223 -12.94 48.84 23.54
C SER A 223 -12.27 50.17 23.14
N GLY A 224 -10.95 50.16 22.93
CA GLY A 224 -10.18 51.37 22.57
C GLY A 224 -10.18 51.72 21.07
N LEU A 225 -10.73 50.86 20.21
CA LEU A 225 -10.89 51.09 18.78
C LEU A 225 -12.34 51.42 18.39
N GLN A 226 -13.18 51.79 19.36
CA GLN A 226 -14.53 52.26 19.14
C GLN A 226 -14.54 53.77 18.89
N GLY A 227 -13.99 54.16 17.74
CA GLY A 227 -14.42 55.38 17.08
C GLY A 227 -15.81 55.17 16.50
N ASP A 228 -16.80 55.88 17.05
CA ASP A 228 -18.06 56.30 16.41
C ASP A 228 -19.02 55.24 15.82
N GLY A 229 -18.94 53.98 16.23
CA GLY A 229 -19.92 52.95 15.85
C GLY A 229 -20.96 52.68 16.94
N LYS A 230 -22.09 53.40 16.94
CA LYS A 230 -23.30 53.02 17.70
C LYS A 230 -23.83 51.68 17.18
N PHE A 231 -23.53 50.58 17.89
CA PHE A 231 -24.23 49.32 17.71
C PHE A 231 -24.63 48.76 19.08
N GLY A 232 -25.95 48.64 19.28
CA GLY A 232 -26.50 47.64 20.20
C GLY A 232 -26.92 48.11 21.59
N GLU A 233 -27.61 49.23 21.73
CA GLU A 233 -28.57 49.37 22.83
C GLU A 233 -29.82 48.55 22.49
N ILE A 234 -29.81 47.27 22.85
CA ILE A 234 -31.03 46.47 22.94
C ILE A 234 -31.44 46.51 24.42
N PRO A 235 -32.43 47.32 24.83
CA PRO A 235 -32.95 47.24 26.18
C PRO A 235 -33.65 45.89 26.35
N LEU A 236 -33.03 45.01 27.12
CA LEU A 236 -33.69 43.83 27.70
C LEU A 236 -34.52 44.31 28.89
N TYR A 237 -35.81 43.96 28.87
CA TYR A 237 -36.86 44.17 29.87
C TYR A 237 -37.67 45.47 29.79
N SER A 238 -38.77 45.41 29.04
CA SER A 238 -39.98 46.17 29.33
C SER A 238 -40.94 45.26 30.12
N ASP A 239 -40.90 45.32 31.45
CA ASP A 239 -41.94 44.72 32.29
C ASP A 239 -43.19 45.61 32.23
N ALA A 240 -44.09 45.28 31.31
CA ALA A 240 -45.46 45.78 31.34
C ALA A 240 -46.30 44.86 32.22
N LYS A 241 -46.59 45.30 33.45
CA LYS A 241 -47.69 44.75 34.24
C LYS A 241 -48.62 45.88 34.66
N GLU A 242 -49.59 46.15 33.79
CA GLU A 242 -50.83 46.83 34.17
C GLU A 242 -51.57 45.95 35.18
N ILE A 243 -51.83 46.48 36.37
CA ILE A 243 -52.95 46.04 37.19
C ILE A 243 -53.73 47.31 37.52
N ALA A 244 -54.89 47.43 36.89
CA ALA A 244 -55.95 48.35 37.25
C ALA A 244 -56.56 47.94 38.60
N VAL A 245 -56.76 48.91 39.51
CA VAL A 245 -58.04 49.28 40.16
C VAL A 245 -57.89 50.71 40.66
#